data_AF-A0A950UVF4-F1
#
_entry.id   AF-A0A950UVF4-F1
#
_cell.length_a   1.000
_cell.length_b   1.000
_cell.length_c   1.000
_cell.angle_alpha   90.00
_cell.angle_beta   90.00
_cell.angle_gamma   90.00
#
_symmetry.space_group_name_H-M   'P 1'
#
loop_
_entity.id
_entity.type
_entity.pdbx_description
1 polymer ?
#
loop_
_entity_poly.entity_id
_entity_poly.type
_entity_poly.pdbx_seq_one_letter_code
_entity_poly.pdbx_strand_id
1 'polypeptide(L)'
;MAILAFLFRVRIAVVTALGLLTVGFLFLAFYGQRVPVAAMYLSVPSLAIGALVAFAHLRHTMLAVLSIIAPLPGMVAAGIFAVPAGLTLAGLVTVYAVAYVAGAMMSGEIVRRVLDGQPLEAAAQNALGRMLMPVTIAAVTAAVLFVGWMFRDARMLGFGAAAEVVAASLSVLVVTAFGATLVPFGEMAIAEANRARERTEPWLRRLTLVTTPRWALSLTGAALVLATLGAFGAESLAARSSLIAQPIAIGASLFLVGMVAFTVARDGREAVAATLAFVSLALLCLRLWARAVGHMTLTSFIEIVCVMTVAMLGAVALLANARRYRLARENVGVARLRAIEDVGVSFAYGVAGAAALVLPWILLHGSMVTLALLFVAGGAAGLIGVPAIATTIDTLFRRRRSAEELYGRG
;
A
#
# COMPACT_ATOMS: atom_id res chain seq x y z
N MET A 1 -4.73 9.23 -23.03
CA MET A 1 -4.09 10.56 -23.00
C MET A 1 -5.09 11.70 -23.16
N ALA A 2 -5.96 11.71 -24.17
CA ALA A 2 -6.95 12.80 -24.38
C ALA A 2 -7.88 13.05 -23.17
N ILE A 3 -8.44 12.00 -22.57
CA ILE A 3 -9.31 12.11 -21.38
C ILE A 3 -8.56 12.74 -20.19
N LEU A 4 -7.32 12.32 -19.94
CA LEU A 4 -6.49 12.90 -18.87
C LEU A 4 -6.23 14.39 -19.12
N ALA A 5 -5.84 14.76 -20.35
CA ALA A 5 -5.62 16.17 -20.70
C ALA A 5 -6.89 17.03 -20.50
N PHE A 6 -8.07 16.50 -20.83
CA PHE A 6 -9.35 17.16 -20.56
C PHE A 6 -9.59 17.34 -19.06
N LEU A 7 -9.41 16.30 -18.25
CA LEU A 7 -9.59 16.37 -16.80
C LEU A 7 -8.66 17.40 -16.15
N PHE A 8 -7.41 17.50 -16.60
CA PHE A 8 -6.46 18.50 -16.10
C PHE A 8 -6.82 19.95 -16.47
N ARG A 9 -7.56 20.17 -17.57
CA ARG A 9 -8.13 21.50 -17.90
C ARG A 9 -9.27 21.88 -16.96
N VAL A 10 -10.06 20.91 -16.51
CA VAL A 10 -11.24 21.12 -15.65
C VAL A 10 -10.92 20.87 -14.15
N ARG A 11 -9.62 20.79 -13.80
CA ARG A 11 -9.13 20.41 -12.47
C ARG A 11 -9.71 21.18 -11.29
N ILE A 12 -9.92 22.50 -11.44
CA ILE A 12 -10.49 23.34 -10.38
C ILE A 12 -11.92 22.89 -10.09
N ALA A 13 -12.74 22.74 -11.13
CA ALA A 13 -14.11 22.27 -10.97
C ALA A 13 -14.17 20.85 -10.40
N VAL A 14 -13.24 19.95 -10.77
CA VAL A 14 -13.14 18.60 -10.20
C VAL A 14 -12.84 18.65 -8.71
N VAL A 15 -11.82 19.41 -8.29
CA VAL A 15 -11.43 19.54 -6.88
C VAL A 15 -12.54 20.21 -6.05
N THR A 16 -13.15 21.27 -6.58
CA THR A 16 -14.27 21.95 -5.92
C THR A 16 -15.49 21.03 -5.78
N ALA A 17 -15.84 20.29 -6.83
CA ALA A 17 -16.94 19.32 -6.78
C ALA A 17 -16.66 18.22 -5.74
N LEU A 18 -15.45 17.66 -5.70
CA LEU A 18 -15.06 16.67 -4.70
C LEU A 18 -15.12 17.25 -3.28
N GLY A 19 -14.67 18.48 -3.08
CA GLY A 19 -14.77 19.18 -1.79
C GLY A 19 -16.22 19.33 -1.32
N LEU A 20 -17.10 19.83 -2.20
CA LEU A 20 -18.53 19.99 -1.91
C LEU A 20 -19.22 18.65 -1.63
N LEU A 21 -18.92 17.63 -2.45
CA LEU A 21 -19.44 16.27 -2.25
C LEU A 21 -18.96 15.70 -0.91
N THR A 22 -17.70 15.91 -0.54
CA THR A 22 -17.16 15.44 0.75
C THR A 22 -17.94 16.05 1.92
N VAL A 23 -18.19 17.37 1.89
CA VAL A 23 -18.97 18.04 2.94
C VAL A 23 -20.41 17.52 3.00
N GLY A 24 -21.08 17.39 1.85
CA GLY A 24 -22.44 16.86 1.78
C GLY A 24 -22.55 15.41 2.24
N PHE A 25 -21.63 14.54 1.81
CA PHE A 25 -21.58 13.15 2.22
C PHE A 25 -21.15 12.99 3.68
N LEU A 26 -20.34 13.89 4.25
CA LEU A 26 -20.01 13.86 5.68
C LEU A 26 -21.28 14.05 6.51
N PHE A 27 -22.11 15.01 6.11
CA PHE A 27 -23.40 15.24 6.75
C PHE A 27 -24.29 13.99 6.65
N LEU A 28 -24.40 13.37 5.47
CA LEU A 28 -25.24 12.18 5.25
C LEU A 28 -24.72 10.92 5.97
N ALA A 29 -23.42 10.64 5.88
CA ALA A 29 -22.80 9.44 6.46
C ALA A 29 -22.92 9.40 7.99
N PHE A 30 -22.95 10.56 8.63
CA PHE A 30 -23.07 10.68 10.08
C PHE A 30 -24.44 11.18 10.56
N TYR A 31 -25.39 11.41 9.66
CA TYR A 31 -26.74 11.82 10.03
C TYR A 31 -27.43 10.72 10.85
N GLY A 32 -27.81 11.04 12.08
CA GLY A 32 -28.46 10.09 13.01
C GLY A 32 -27.52 9.04 13.62
N GLN A 33 -26.22 9.06 13.30
CA GLN A 33 -25.23 8.15 13.85
C GLN A 33 -24.58 8.77 15.09
N ARG A 34 -24.44 7.99 16.18
CA ARG A 34 -23.68 8.42 17.36
C ARG A 34 -22.20 8.27 17.08
N VAL A 35 -21.55 9.32 16.59
CA VAL A 35 -20.08 9.34 16.49
C VAL A 35 -19.50 9.47 17.89
N PRO A 36 -18.67 8.53 18.35
CA PRO A 36 -18.00 8.66 19.63
C PRO A 36 -17.14 9.92 19.61
N VAL A 37 -17.38 10.84 20.53
CA VAL A 37 -16.62 12.09 20.67
C VAL A 37 -15.11 11.80 20.77
N ALA A 38 -14.73 10.72 21.44
CA ALA A 38 -13.35 10.24 21.51
C ALA A 38 -12.74 9.93 20.12
N ALA A 39 -13.52 9.38 19.18
CA ALA A 39 -13.05 9.09 17.83
C ALA A 39 -12.73 10.37 17.03
N MET A 40 -13.54 11.42 17.21
CA MET A 40 -13.24 12.73 16.62
C MET A 40 -11.95 13.31 17.23
N TYR A 41 -11.81 13.29 18.56
CA TYR A 41 -10.60 13.78 19.22
C TYR A 41 -9.34 13.01 18.86
N LEU A 42 -9.42 11.72 18.52
CA LEU A 42 -8.26 10.93 18.11
C LEU A 42 -7.95 11.03 16.61
N SER A 43 -8.93 11.35 15.78
CA SER A 43 -8.72 11.59 14.35
C SER A 43 -7.78 12.78 14.10
N VAL A 44 -7.96 13.89 14.82
CA VAL A 44 -7.11 15.10 14.69
C VAL A 44 -5.62 14.83 14.92
N PRO A 45 -5.17 14.26 16.06
CA PRO A 45 -3.77 13.91 16.26
C PRO A 45 -3.29 12.83 15.29
N SER A 46 -4.15 11.91 14.86
CA SER A 46 -3.79 10.90 13.84
C SER A 46 -3.44 11.54 12.50
N LEU A 47 -4.30 12.46 12.02
CA LEU A 47 -4.07 13.21 10.79
C LEU A 47 -2.84 14.13 10.94
N ALA A 48 -2.65 14.78 12.09
CA ALA A 48 -1.49 15.61 12.36
C ALA A 48 -0.18 14.80 12.33
N ILE A 49 -0.13 13.63 12.97
CA ILE A 49 1.03 12.72 12.93
C ILE A 49 1.31 12.28 11.50
N GLY A 50 0.27 11.86 10.76
CA GLY A 50 0.40 11.55 9.34
C GLY A 50 0.99 12.72 8.54
N ALA A 51 0.62 13.97 8.87
CA ALA A 51 1.06 15.19 8.19
C ALA A 51 2.52 15.49 8.49
N LEU A 52 2.94 15.28 9.73
CA LEU A 52 4.33 15.43 10.13
C LEU A 52 5.21 14.39 9.43
N VAL A 53 4.77 13.14 9.30
CA VAL A 53 5.54 12.11 8.58
C VAL A 53 5.58 12.41 7.07
N ALA A 54 4.45 12.77 6.47
CA ALA A 54 4.39 13.17 5.06
C ALA A 54 5.25 14.42 4.79
N PHE A 55 5.25 15.39 5.71
CA PHE A 55 6.10 16.57 5.63
C PHE A 55 7.58 16.22 5.79
N ALA A 56 7.93 15.30 6.69
CA ALA A 56 9.31 14.84 6.85
C ALA A 56 9.86 14.20 5.55
N HIS A 57 8.99 13.52 4.80
CA HIS A 57 9.28 12.95 3.49
C HIS A 57 9.36 14.00 2.38
N LEU A 58 8.28 14.78 2.19
CA LEU A 58 8.08 15.64 1.02
C LEU A 58 8.74 17.02 1.16
N ARG A 59 8.98 17.47 2.40
CA ARG A 59 9.38 18.85 2.76
C ARG A 59 8.52 19.92 2.10
N HIS A 60 7.25 19.61 1.89
CA HIS A 60 6.30 20.50 1.27
C HIS A 60 4.97 20.43 2.02
N THR A 61 4.63 21.49 2.76
CA THR A 61 3.47 21.51 3.67
C THR A 61 2.16 21.20 2.96
N MET A 62 1.90 21.87 1.82
CA MET A 62 0.64 21.67 1.09
C MET A 62 0.50 20.26 0.51
N LEU A 63 1.56 19.64 -0.04
CA LEU A 63 1.50 18.25 -0.49
C LEU A 63 1.38 17.26 0.66
N ALA A 64 1.98 17.54 1.81
CA ALA A 64 1.82 16.73 3.01
C ALA A 64 0.36 16.73 3.47
N VAL A 65 -0.26 17.91 3.56
CA VAL A 65 -1.69 18.05 3.87
C VAL A 65 -2.55 17.36 2.80
N LEU A 66 -2.22 17.54 1.52
CA LEU A 66 -2.94 16.90 0.43
C LEU A 66 -2.91 15.37 0.53
N SER A 67 -1.76 14.77 0.87
CA SER A 67 -1.63 13.31 0.99
C SER A 67 -2.55 12.68 2.04
N ILE A 68 -3.01 13.47 3.00
CA ILE A 68 -3.84 13.07 4.15
C ILE A 68 -5.30 13.37 3.91
N ILE A 69 -5.58 14.47 3.23
CA ILE A 69 -6.95 14.83 2.87
C ILE A 69 -7.41 13.99 1.67
N ALA A 70 -6.51 13.59 0.77
CA ALA A 70 -6.86 12.91 -0.48
C ALA A 70 -7.68 11.61 -0.33
N PRO A 71 -7.50 10.77 0.72
CA PRO A 71 -8.39 9.62 0.97
C PRO A 71 -9.82 10.00 1.38
N LEU A 72 -10.02 11.13 2.06
CA LEU A 72 -11.26 11.46 2.77
C LEU A 72 -12.49 11.57 1.86
N PRO A 73 -12.44 12.22 0.68
CA PRO A 73 -13.62 12.29 -0.20
C PRO A 73 -14.17 10.92 -0.58
N GLY A 74 -13.28 9.99 -0.92
CA GLY A 74 -13.64 8.60 -1.25
C GLY A 74 -14.26 7.86 -0.07
N MET A 75 -13.62 7.96 1.10
CA MET A 75 -14.13 7.31 2.31
C MET A 75 -15.50 7.86 2.73
N VAL A 76 -15.66 9.17 2.70
CA VAL A 76 -16.90 9.82 3.10
C VAL A 76 -18.05 9.46 2.13
N ALA A 77 -17.77 9.33 0.84
CA ALA A 77 -18.73 8.84 -0.15
C ALA A 77 -19.08 7.35 0.06
N ALA A 78 -18.12 6.50 0.40
CA ALA A 78 -18.34 5.07 0.64
C ALA A 78 -18.93 4.78 2.04
N GLY A 79 -18.75 5.68 2.99
CA GLY A 79 -19.17 5.53 4.39
C GLY A 79 -20.67 5.36 4.57
N ILE A 80 -21.46 5.88 3.63
CA ILE A 80 -22.93 5.68 3.58
C ILE A 80 -23.28 4.19 3.45
N PHE A 81 -22.43 3.39 2.81
CA PHE A 81 -22.62 1.96 2.69
C PHE A 81 -21.88 1.20 3.79
N ALA A 82 -20.65 1.61 4.11
CA ALA A 82 -19.79 0.85 5.00
C ALA A 82 -20.15 0.95 6.48
N VAL A 83 -20.54 2.13 6.97
CA VAL A 83 -20.91 2.30 8.38
C VAL A 83 -22.20 1.54 8.72
N PRO A 84 -23.30 1.64 7.94
CA PRO A 84 -24.50 0.84 8.19
C PRO A 84 -24.28 -0.67 8.00
N ALA A 85 -23.30 -1.07 7.19
CA ALA A 85 -22.91 -2.46 7.03
C ALA A 85 -22.13 -3.03 8.23
N GLY A 86 -21.85 -2.22 9.26
CA GLY A 86 -21.19 -2.62 10.48
C GLY A 86 -19.67 -2.43 10.46
N LEU A 87 -19.11 -1.66 9.52
CA LEU A 87 -17.68 -1.37 9.51
C LEU A 87 -17.33 -0.53 10.74
N THR A 88 -16.45 -1.08 11.56
CA THR A 88 -16.02 -0.42 12.80
C THR A 88 -15.09 0.76 12.51
N LEU A 89 -14.95 1.66 13.48
CA LEU A 89 -13.98 2.76 13.42
C LEU A 89 -12.54 2.26 13.19
N ALA A 90 -12.17 1.13 13.82
CA ALA A 90 -10.88 0.48 13.59
C ALA A 90 -10.70 0.05 12.13
N GLY A 91 -11.75 -0.56 11.54
CA GLY A 91 -11.78 -0.90 10.12
C GLY A 91 -11.60 0.33 9.22
N LEU A 92 -12.32 1.43 9.49
CA LEU A 92 -12.21 2.69 8.75
C LEU A 92 -10.80 3.29 8.84
N VAL A 93 -10.22 3.38 10.04
CA VAL A 93 -8.85 3.88 10.26
C VAL A 93 -7.84 3.03 9.48
N THR A 94 -8.06 1.72 9.42
CA THR A 94 -7.17 0.82 8.69
C THR A 94 -7.28 1.01 7.19
N VAL A 95 -8.49 1.18 6.64
CA VAL A 95 -8.68 1.50 5.21
C VAL A 95 -8.07 2.87 4.89
N TYR A 96 -8.28 3.87 5.74
CA TYR A 96 -7.65 5.18 5.61
C TYR A 96 -6.12 5.06 5.55
N ALA A 97 -5.52 4.26 6.43
CA ALA A 97 -4.08 4.02 6.46
C ALA A 97 -3.56 3.42 5.15
N VAL A 98 -4.29 2.48 4.52
CA VAL A 98 -3.95 1.94 3.19
C VAL A 98 -3.93 3.05 2.14
N ALA A 99 -4.99 3.85 2.08
CA ALA A 99 -5.11 4.95 1.12
C ALA A 99 -4.06 6.05 1.37
N TYR A 100 -3.70 6.31 2.64
CA TYR A 100 -2.60 7.21 3.00
C TYR A 100 -1.26 6.72 2.41
N VAL A 101 -0.96 5.42 2.45
CA VAL A 101 0.28 4.88 1.82
C VAL A 101 0.29 5.20 0.32
N ALA A 102 -0.84 4.97 -0.38
CA ALA A 102 -0.97 5.33 -1.79
C ALA A 102 -0.79 6.83 -2.03
N GLY A 103 -1.33 7.68 -1.14
CA GLY A 103 -1.19 9.14 -1.21
C GLY A 103 0.26 9.59 -1.02
N ALA A 104 0.96 9.02 -0.04
CA ALA A 104 2.37 9.29 0.20
C ALA A 104 3.25 8.87 -0.99
N MET A 105 3.00 7.69 -1.58
CA MET A 105 3.70 7.23 -2.79
C MET A 105 3.45 8.16 -3.98
N MET A 106 2.21 8.56 -4.18
CA MET A 106 1.83 9.44 -5.28
C MET A 106 2.45 10.83 -5.14
N SER A 107 2.36 11.44 -3.95
CA SER A 107 2.99 12.73 -3.68
C SER A 107 4.51 12.65 -3.80
N GLY A 108 5.13 11.56 -3.33
CA GLY A 108 6.57 11.34 -3.46
C GLY A 108 7.00 11.24 -4.93
N GLU A 109 6.22 10.55 -5.76
CA GLU A 109 6.47 10.49 -7.21
C GLU A 109 6.33 11.86 -7.87
N ILE A 110 5.33 12.67 -7.50
CA ILE A 110 5.18 14.04 -8.00
C ILE A 110 6.41 14.88 -7.67
N VAL A 111 6.83 14.88 -6.40
CA VAL A 111 8.03 15.61 -5.95
C VAL A 111 9.24 15.15 -6.75
N ARG A 112 9.47 13.83 -6.87
CA ARG A 112 10.60 13.29 -7.64
C ARG A 112 10.63 13.84 -9.07
N ARG A 113 9.49 13.86 -9.76
CA ARG A 113 9.41 14.37 -11.14
C ARG A 113 9.65 15.87 -11.26
N VAL A 114 9.19 16.65 -10.29
CA VAL A 114 9.49 18.09 -10.22
C VAL A 114 11.00 18.30 -10.01
N LEU A 115 11.63 17.51 -9.13
CA LEU A 115 13.08 17.55 -8.91
C LEU A 115 13.88 17.13 -10.15
N ASP A 116 13.32 16.26 -10.99
CA ASP A 116 13.88 15.90 -12.30
C ASP A 116 13.67 17.00 -13.38
N GLY A 117 13.19 18.18 -12.99
CA GLY A 117 13.02 19.34 -13.87
C GLY A 117 11.71 19.39 -14.65
N GLN A 118 10.74 18.53 -14.35
CA GLN A 118 9.45 18.57 -15.04
C GLN A 118 8.55 19.68 -14.49
N PRO A 119 7.75 20.34 -15.35
CA PRO A 119 6.71 21.23 -14.87
C PRO A 119 5.70 20.44 -14.03
N LEU A 120 5.14 21.07 -12.99
CA LEU A 120 4.29 20.43 -11.99
C LEU A 120 3.10 19.67 -12.59
N GLU A 121 2.48 20.21 -13.65
CA GLU A 121 1.37 19.55 -14.34
C GLU A 121 1.80 18.24 -15.03
N ALA A 122 2.94 18.25 -15.72
CA ALA A 122 3.49 17.04 -16.35
C ALA A 122 3.97 16.03 -15.29
N ALA A 123 4.56 16.51 -14.19
CA ALA A 123 4.94 15.69 -13.05
C ALA A 123 3.71 14.95 -12.45
N ALA A 124 2.61 15.67 -12.22
CA ALA A 124 1.35 15.09 -11.72
C ALA A 124 0.74 14.06 -12.68
N GLN A 125 0.69 14.37 -13.98
CA GLN A 125 0.20 13.43 -15.00
C GLN A 125 1.06 12.16 -15.07
N ASN A 126 2.38 12.31 -15.03
CA ASN A 126 3.31 11.19 -15.06
C ASN A 126 3.25 10.36 -13.78
N ALA A 127 3.07 10.99 -12.62
CA ALA A 127 2.88 10.31 -11.35
C ALA A 127 1.59 9.48 -11.35
N LEU A 128 0.48 10.09 -11.78
CA LEU A 128 -0.80 9.39 -11.95
C LEU A 128 -0.66 8.18 -12.90
N GLY A 129 -0.01 8.36 -14.05
CA GLY A 129 0.21 7.26 -15.00
C GLY A 129 1.03 6.10 -14.41
N ARG A 130 2.00 6.38 -13.55
CA ARG A 130 2.79 5.35 -12.86
C ARG A 130 2.05 4.70 -11.70
N MET A 131 1.25 5.46 -10.94
CA MET A 131 0.57 4.98 -9.73
C MET A 131 -0.82 4.39 -9.99
N LEU A 132 -1.43 4.67 -11.13
CA LEU A 132 -2.75 4.14 -11.50
C LEU A 132 -2.78 2.61 -11.40
N MET A 133 -1.84 1.91 -12.03
CA MET A 133 -1.85 0.45 -12.04
C MET A 133 -1.58 -0.16 -10.65
N PRO A 134 -0.52 0.20 -9.89
CA PRO A 134 -0.30 -0.38 -8.57
C PRO A 134 -1.45 -0.14 -7.58
N VAL A 135 -1.99 1.08 -7.55
CA VAL A 135 -3.07 1.45 -6.62
C VAL A 135 -4.38 0.73 -6.99
N THR A 136 -4.75 0.71 -8.27
CA THR A 136 -5.98 0.03 -8.71
C THR A 136 -5.91 -1.48 -8.52
N ILE A 137 -4.79 -2.12 -8.87
CA ILE A 137 -4.61 -3.56 -8.67
C ILE A 137 -4.68 -3.91 -7.18
N ALA A 138 -4.00 -3.17 -6.31
CA ALA A 138 -4.03 -3.43 -4.88
C ALA A 138 -5.46 -3.27 -4.31
N ALA A 139 -6.15 -2.17 -4.65
CA ALA A 139 -7.50 -1.88 -4.17
C ALA A 139 -8.54 -2.91 -4.69
N VAL A 140 -8.48 -3.29 -5.97
CA VAL A 140 -9.37 -4.29 -6.55
C VAL A 140 -9.10 -5.68 -5.95
N THR A 141 -7.83 -6.04 -5.74
CA THR A 141 -7.48 -7.30 -5.07
C THR A 141 -8.06 -7.34 -3.66
N ALA A 142 -7.92 -6.25 -2.89
CA ALA A 142 -8.51 -6.12 -1.57
C ALA A 142 -10.04 -6.26 -1.60
N ALA A 143 -10.71 -5.57 -2.53
CA ALA A 143 -12.15 -5.65 -2.71
C ALA A 143 -12.63 -7.08 -3.02
N VAL A 144 -11.93 -7.79 -3.91
CA VAL A 144 -12.22 -9.19 -4.23
C VAL A 144 -12.03 -10.09 -3.01
N LEU A 145 -10.98 -9.85 -2.21
CA LEU A 145 -10.78 -10.60 -0.96
C LEU A 145 -11.88 -10.33 0.06
N PHE A 146 -12.27 -9.07 0.28
CA PHE A 146 -13.38 -8.74 1.19
C PHE A 146 -14.69 -9.40 0.77
N VAL A 147 -15.07 -9.23 -0.50
CA VAL A 147 -16.32 -9.81 -1.02
C VAL A 147 -16.25 -11.33 -0.98
N GLY A 148 -15.16 -11.94 -1.44
CA GLY A 148 -15.01 -13.39 -1.54
C GLY A 148 -15.04 -14.09 -0.18
N TRP A 149 -14.30 -13.58 0.81
CA TRP A 149 -14.23 -14.19 2.15
C TRP A 149 -15.48 -13.93 2.99
N MET A 150 -16.12 -12.77 2.82
CA MET A 150 -17.25 -12.38 3.66
C MET A 150 -18.60 -12.64 3.01
N PHE A 151 -18.64 -13.23 1.81
CA PHE A 151 -19.87 -13.46 1.05
C PHE A 151 -20.94 -14.24 1.81
N ARG A 152 -20.54 -15.23 2.62
CA ARG A 152 -21.47 -16.12 3.34
C ARG A 152 -21.97 -15.50 4.64
N ASP A 153 -21.04 -15.07 5.49
CA ASP A 153 -21.36 -14.74 6.89
C ASP A 153 -21.58 -13.24 7.13
N ALA A 154 -21.03 -12.38 6.27
CA ALA A 154 -21.02 -10.93 6.50
C ALA A 154 -21.03 -10.13 5.17
N ARG A 155 -21.91 -10.50 4.23
CA ARG A 155 -21.92 -9.98 2.86
C ARG A 155 -21.92 -8.45 2.77
N MET A 156 -22.73 -7.80 3.60
CA MET A 156 -22.88 -6.34 3.59
C MET A 156 -21.59 -5.69 4.09
N LEU A 157 -20.99 -6.24 5.14
CA LEU A 157 -19.72 -5.74 5.68
C LEU A 157 -18.58 -5.92 4.68
N GLY A 158 -18.51 -7.07 4.00
CA GLY A 158 -17.55 -7.30 2.91
C GLY A 158 -17.70 -6.30 1.76
N PHE A 159 -18.94 -6.03 1.34
CA PHE A 159 -19.22 -5.01 0.33
C PHE A 159 -18.86 -3.60 0.80
N GLY A 160 -19.18 -3.25 2.05
CA GLY A 160 -18.82 -1.98 2.65
C GLY A 160 -17.31 -1.74 2.70
N ALA A 161 -16.55 -2.72 3.19
CA ALA A 161 -15.09 -2.66 3.23
C ALA A 161 -14.46 -2.58 1.82
N ALA A 162 -15.02 -3.31 0.85
CA ALA A 162 -14.62 -3.25 -0.55
C ALA A 162 -14.88 -1.87 -1.18
N ALA A 163 -16.05 -1.29 -0.93
CA ALA A 163 -16.40 0.04 -1.41
C ALA A 163 -15.46 1.11 -0.82
N GLU A 164 -15.19 1.04 0.48
CA GLU A 164 -14.28 1.96 1.19
C GLU A 164 -12.85 1.92 0.63
N VAL A 165 -12.24 0.73 0.53
CA VAL A 165 -10.85 0.64 0.05
C VAL A 165 -10.72 1.12 -1.40
N VAL A 166 -11.70 0.81 -2.25
CA VAL A 166 -11.71 1.24 -3.65
C VAL A 166 -11.94 2.75 -3.74
N ALA A 167 -12.95 3.28 -3.07
CA ALA A 167 -13.28 4.70 -3.13
C ALA A 167 -12.16 5.56 -2.56
N ALA A 168 -11.60 5.20 -1.40
CA ALA A 168 -10.47 5.90 -0.80
C ALA A 168 -9.24 5.90 -1.72
N SER A 169 -8.92 4.75 -2.33
CA SER A 169 -7.78 4.62 -3.25
C SER A 169 -7.97 5.41 -4.55
N LEU A 170 -9.17 5.41 -5.13
CA LEU A 170 -9.49 6.22 -6.31
C LEU A 170 -9.48 7.71 -5.98
N SER A 171 -9.99 8.09 -4.82
CA SER A 171 -9.95 9.46 -4.32
C SER A 171 -8.51 9.95 -4.21
N VAL A 172 -7.60 9.13 -3.69
CA VAL A 172 -6.16 9.45 -3.65
C VAL A 172 -5.60 9.75 -5.03
N LEU A 173 -5.88 8.90 -6.03
CA LEU A 173 -5.38 9.08 -7.39
C LEU A 173 -5.87 10.40 -8.02
N VAL A 174 -7.13 10.74 -7.78
CA VAL A 174 -7.77 11.94 -8.35
C VAL A 174 -7.34 13.18 -7.59
N VAL A 175 -7.57 13.21 -6.28
CA VAL A 175 -7.35 14.39 -5.43
C VAL A 175 -5.88 14.74 -5.34
N THR A 176 -4.98 13.77 -5.22
CA THR A 176 -3.53 14.05 -5.18
C THR A 176 -3.03 14.59 -6.52
N ALA A 177 -3.44 13.99 -7.66
CA ALA A 177 -3.04 14.47 -8.98
C ALA A 177 -3.50 15.90 -9.26
N PHE A 178 -4.79 16.17 -9.08
CA PHE A 178 -5.37 17.48 -9.40
C PHE A 178 -5.02 18.51 -8.34
N GLY A 179 -5.09 18.15 -7.06
CA GLY A 179 -4.73 19.01 -5.95
C GLY A 179 -3.28 19.48 -6.04
N ALA A 180 -2.35 18.60 -6.42
CA ALA A 180 -0.94 18.97 -6.54
C ALA A 180 -0.71 20.09 -7.55
N THR A 181 -1.48 20.16 -8.65
CA THR A 181 -1.33 21.24 -9.64
C THR A 181 -1.82 22.61 -9.18
N LEU A 182 -2.52 22.66 -8.04
CA LEU A 182 -2.95 23.91 -7.41
C LEU A 182 -1.96 24.38 -6.34
N VAL A 183 -0.95 23.57 -6.03
CA VAL A 183 0.03 23.85 -5.00
C VAL A 183 1.21 24.63 -5.59
N PRO A 184 1.59 25.79 -5.03
CA PRO A 184 2.75 26.53 -5.50
C PRO A 184 4.05 25.79 -5.16
N PHE A 185 4.88 25.52 -6.16
CA PHE A 185 6.23 24.96 -6.01
C PHE A 185 7.26 26.07 -6.25
N GLY A 186 7.74 26.68 -5.15
CA GLY A 186 8.82 27.66 -5.21
C GLY A 186 10.21 27.03 -5.19
N GLU A 187 11.25 27.80 -5.54
CA GLU A 187 12.65 27.35 -5.52
C GLU A 187 13.09 26.83 -4.14
N MET A 188 12.63 27.49 -3.07
CA MET A 188 12.90 27.04 -1.70
C MET A 188 12.34 25.64 -1.42
N ALA A 189 11.13 25.33 -1.89
CA ALA A 189 10.53 24.01 -1.72
C ALA A 189 11.31 22.94 -2.50
N ILE A 190 11.79 23.28 -3.70
CA ILE A 190 12.65 22.40 -4.51
C ILE A 190 13.98 22.14 -3.80
N ALA A 191 14.63 23.18 -3.27
CA ALA A 191 15.89 23.06 -2.55
C ALA A 191 15.75 22.20 -1.28
N GLU A 192 14.67 22.36 -0.52
CA GLU A 192 14.41 21.53 0.67
C GLU A 192 14.11 20.08 0.33
N ALA A 193 13.32 19.83 -0.72
CA ALA A 193 13.02 18.49 -1.20
C ALA A 193 14.29 17.77 -1.70
N ASN A 194 15.20 18.49 -2.39
CA ASN A 194 16.51 17.95 -2.79
C ASN A 194 17.38 17.58 -1.58
N ARG A 195 17.49 18.45 -0.58
CA ARG A 195 18.23 18.14 0.66
C ARG A 195 17.64 16.94 1.39
N ALA A 196 16.32 16.79 1.40
CA ALA A 196 15.67 15.61 1.98
C ALA A 196 16.02 14.34 1.20
N ARG A 197 15.99 14.39 -0.14
CA ARG A 197 16.41 13.28 -1.00
C ARG A 197 17.84 12.84 -0.69
N GLU A 198 18.78 13.78 -0.64
CA GLU A 198 20.19 13.52 -0.30
C GLU A 198 20.34 12.85 1.07
N ARG A 199 19.60 13.30 2.08
CA ARG A 199 19.61 12.68 3.43
C ARG A 199 19.07 11.25 3.43
N THR A 200 18.13 10.93 2.56
CA THR A 200 17.53 9.59 2.45
C THR A 200 18.36 8.61 1.63
N GLU A 201 19.28 9.10 0.80
CA GLU A 201 20.09 8.28 -0.10
C GLU A 201 20.95 7.21 0.64
N PRO A 202 21.64 7.52 1.77
CA PRO A 202 22.39 6.51 2.52
C PRO A 202 21.50 5.38 3.04
N TRP A 203 20.26 5.69 3.39
CA TRP A 203 19.30 4.70 3.88
C TRP A 203 18.77 3.83 2.73
N LEU A 204 18.45 4.43 1.58
CA LEU A 204 18.12 3.71 0.35
C LEU A 204 19.23 2.72 -0.05
N ARG A 205 20.50 3.13 0.00
CA ARG A 205 21.65 2.26 -0.29
C ARG A 205 21.71 1.04 0.63
N ARG A 206 21.19 1.12 1.86
CA ARG A 206 21.07 -0.05 2.75
C ARG A 206 19.91 -0.95 2.34
N LEU A 207 18.79 -0.37 1.90
CA LEU A 207 17.67 -1.16 1.38
C LEU A 207 18.03 -1.93 0.12
N THR A 208 18.88 -1.39 -0.76
CA THR A 208 19.26 -2.12 -1.98
C THR A 208 20.08 -3.38 -1.69
N LEU A 209 20.66 -3.52 -0.49
CA LEU A 209 21.35 -4.75 -0.06
C LEU A 209 20.45 -5.98 -0.12
N VAL A 210 19.12 -5.83 -0.03
CA VAL A 210 18.15 -6.93 -0.13
C VAL A 210 18.19 -7.64 -1.49
N THR A 211 18.77 -7.00 -2.51
CA THR A 211 18.97 -7.56 -3.86
C THR A 211 20.32 -8.26 -4.03
N THR A 212 21.18 -8.24 -3.00
CA THR A 212 22.46 -8.96 -3.03
C THR A 212 22.25 -10.40 -2.54
N PRO A 213 22.85 -11.42 -3.19
CA PRO A 213 22.55 -12.83 -2.87
C PRO A 213 22.75 -13.21 -1.39
N ARG A 214 23.81 -12.71 -0.75
CA ARG A 214 24.12 -13.00 0.66
C ARG A 214 23.01 -12.54 1.59
N TRP A 215 22.57 -11.29 1.45
CA TRP A 215 21.53 -10.72 2.30
C TRP A 215 20.14 -11.24 1.91
N ALA A 216 19.87 -11.43 0.62
CA ALA A 216 18.63 -12.02 0.11
C ALA A 216 18.36 -13.41 0.72
N LEU A 217 19.37 -14.29 0.75
CA LEU A 217 19.28 -15.62 1.36
C LEU A 217 18.96 -15.54 2.86
N SER A 218 19.67 -14.68 3.59
CA SER A 218 19.45 -14.48 5.03
C SER A 218 18.04 -13.97 5.33
N LEU A 219 17.57 -12.95 4.59
CA LEU A 219 16.23 -12.38 4.74
C LEU A 219 15.13 -13.38 4.35
N THR A 220 15.36 -14.18 3.31
CA THR A 220 14.44 -15.25 2.92
C THR A 220 14.35 -16.33 4.00
N GLY A 221 15.48 -16.73 4.58
CA GLY A 221 15.52 -17.65 5.73
C GLY A 221 14.79 -17.09 6.95
N ALA A 222 15.00 -15.81 7.27
CA ALA A 222 14.27 -15.15 8.36
C ALA A 222 12.77 -15.11 8.09
N ALA A 223 12.33 -14.80 6.86
CA ALA A 223 10.93 -14.82 6.47
C ALA A 223 10.32 -16.23 6.60
N LEU A 224 11.07 -17.29 6.25
CA LEU A 224 10.64 -18.68 6.40
C LEU A 224 10.48 -19.07 7.88
N VAL A 225 11.43 -18.69 8.74
CA VAL A 225 11.34 -18.92 10.19
C VAL A 225 10.12 -18.21 10.76
N LEU A 226 9.90 -16.94 10.42
CA LEU A 226 8.73 -16.18 10.85
C LEU A 226 7.43 -16.79 10.34
N ALA A 227 7.38 -17.26 9.09
CA ALA A 227 6.22 -17.96 8.54
C ALA A 227 5.93 -19.26 9.31
N THR A 228 6.97 -20.03 9.64
CA THR A 228 6.85 -21.29 10.38
C THR A 228 6.32 -21.05 11.80
N LEU A 229 6.91 -20.10 12.53
CA LEU A 229 6.40 -19.66 13.83
C LEU A 229 4.98 -19.09 13.72
N GLY A 230 4.69 -18.44 12.60
CA GLY A 230 3.38 -17.94 12.22
C GLY A 230 2.33 -19.04 12.15
N ALA A 231 2.65 -20.11 11.41
CA ALA A 231 1.79 -21.28 11.22
C ALA A 231 1.46 -21.98 12.54
N PHE A 232 2.46 -22.24 13.40
CA PHE A 232 2.22 -22.82 14.73
C PHE A 232 1.31 -21.95 15.60
N GLY A 233 1.42 -20.62 15.51
CA GLY A 233 0.50 -19.74 16.24
C GLY A 233 -0.92 -19.70 15.65
N ALA A 234 -1.02 -19.79 14.32
CA ALA A 234 -2.29 -19.73 13.61
C ALA A 234 -3.17 -20.95 13.87
N GLU A 235 -2.59 -22.10 14.25
CA GLU A 235 -3.32 -23.34 14.59
C GLU A 235 -4.37 -23.09 15.70
N SER A 236 -3.99 -22.33 16.73
CA SER A 236 -4.91 -21.97 17.84
C SER A 236 -6.10 -21.12 17.39
N LEU A 237 -5.93 -20.31 16.34
CA LEU A 237 -7.00 -19.50 15.75
C LEU A 237 -7.85 -20.32 14.78
N ALA A 238 -7.23 -21.17 13.97
CA ALA A 238 -7.92 -22.03 13.01
C ALA A 238 -8.90 -22.97 13.72
N ALA A 239 -8.52 -23.49 14.91
CA ALA A 239 -9.41 -24.31 15.74
C ALA A 239 -10.66 -23.56 16.27
N ARG A 240 -10.65 -22.21 16.26
CA ARG A 240 -11.69 -21.37 16.86
C ARG A 240 -12.45 -20.49 15.87
N SER A 241 -12.03 -20.45 14.60
CA SER A 241 -12.57 -19.53 13.60
C SER A 241 -12.98 -20.24 12.32
N SER A 242 -14.27 -20.19 11.99
CA SER A 242 -14.83 -20.69 10.73
C SER A 242 -14.33 -19.94 9.50
N LEU A 243 -13.79 -18.72 9.68
CA LEU A 243 -13.19 -17.96 8.60
C LEU A 243 -11.94 -18.70 8.09
N ILE A 244 -10.98 -19.01 8.97
CA ILE A 244 -9.70 -19.63 8.58
C ILE A 244 -9.86 -21.08 8.15
N ALA A 245 -10.94 -21.76 8.56
CA ALA A 245 -11.22 -23.16 8.21
C ALA A 245 -11.70 -23.38 6.75
N GLN A 246 -11.38 -22.47 5.83
CA GLN A 246 -11.82 -22.49 4.42
C GLN A 246 -10.64 -22.69 3.46
N PRO A 247 -10.16 -23.94 3.24
CA PRO A 247 -8.98 -24.20 2.42
C PRO A 247 -9.13 -23.71 0.97
N ILE A 248 -10.35 -23.74 0.43
CA ILE A 248 -10.66 -23.23 -0.92
C ILE A 248 -10.44 -21.71 -0.99
N ALA A 249 -10.89 -20.95 0.03
CA ALA A 249 -10.73 -19.50 0.06
C ALA A 249 -9.24 -19.11 0.20
N ILE A 250 -8.47 -19.87 0.98
CA ILE A 250 -7.01 -19.72 1.08
C ILE A 250 -6.36 -19.96 -0.28
N GLY A 251 -6.63 -21.11 -0.90
CA GLY A 251 -6.07 -21.47 -2.20
C GLY A 251 -6.41 -20.44 -3.30
N ALA A 252 -7.67 -19.98 -3.35
CA ALA A 252 -8.11 -18.95 -4.28
C ALA A 252 -7.40 -17.61 -4.03
N SER A 253 -7.18 -17.22 -2.78
CA SER A 253 -6.47 -15.99 -2.42
C SER A 253 -5.00 -16.04 -2.83
N LEU A 254 -4.32 -17.16 -2.59
CA LEU A 254 -2.93 -17.37 -3.02
C LEU A 254 -2.81 -17.36 -4.54
N PHE A 255 -3.74 -18.04 -5.23
CA PHE A 255 -3.80 -18.02 -6.68
C PHE A 255 -4.01 -16.60 -7.22
N LEU A 256 -4.92 -15.83 -6.63
CA LEU A 256 -5.17 -14.43 -7.01
C LEU A 256 -3.90 -13.57 -6.86
N VAL A 257 -3.21 -13.65 -5.71
CA VAL A 257 -1.95 -12.92 -5.47
C VAL A 257 -0.88 -13.33 -6.49
N GLY A 258 -0.70 -14.62 -6.72
CA GLY A 258 0.25 -15.15 -7.70
C GLY A 258 -0.06 -14.69 -9.13
N MET A 259 -1.34 -14.70 -9.52
CA MET A 259 -1.79 -14.23 -10.83
C MET A 259 -1.56 -12.73 -11.00
N VAL A 260 -1.89 -11.91 -10.01
CA VAL A 260 -1.61 -10.47 -10.01
C VAL A 260 -0.11 -10.22 -10.17
N ALA A 261 0.74 -10.85 -9.36
CA ALA A 261 2.18 -10.69 -9.45
C ALA A 261 2.71 -11.16 -10.82
N PHE A 262 2.22 -12.29 -11.35
CA PHE A 262 2.61 -12.80 -12.67
C PHE A 262 2.20 -11.85 -13.80
N THR A 263 0.99 -11.31 -13.78
CA THR A 263 0.50 -10.40 -14.82
C THR A 263 1.30 -9.10 -14.88
N VAL A 264 1.70 -8.58 -13.72
CA VAL A 264 2.51 -7.36 -13.58
C VAL A 264 3.96 -7.62 -13.99
N ALA A 265 4.62 -8.61 -13.37
CA ALA A 265 6.04 -8.90 -13.56
C ALA A 265 6.35 -9.56 -14.91
N ARG A 266 5.40 -10.35 -15.43
CA ARG A 266 5.59 -11.30 -16.55
C ARG A 266 6.75 -12.28 -16.32
N ASP A 267 6.94 -12.66 -15.05
CA ASP A 267 7.97 -13.60 -14.62
C ASP A 267 7.39 -14.51 -13.53
N GLY A 268 7.43 -15.84 -13.77
CA GLY A 268 6.94 -16.83 -12.82
C GLY A 268 7.72 -16.83 -11.50
N ARG A 269 9.01 -16.49 -11.50
CA ARG A 269 9.84 -16.46 -10.29
C ARG A 269 9.46 -15.32 -9.36
N GLU A 270 9.18 -14.16 -9.94
CA GLU A 270 8.71 -13.00 -9.18
C GLU A 270 7.30 -13.19 -8.65
N ALA A 271 6.44 -13.91 -9.41
CA ALA A 271 5.12 -14.30 -8.94
C ALA A 271 5.18 -15.26 -7.75
N VAL A 272 6.04 -16.28 -7.81
CA VAL A 272 6.27 -17.21 -6.70
C VAL A 272 6.86 -16.45 -5.51
N ALA A 273 7.84 -15.57 -5.72
CA ALA A 273 8.44 -14.77 -4.66
C ALA A 273 7.41 -13.88 -3.93
N ALA A 274 6.56 -13.19 -4.70
CA ALA A 274 5.46 -12.41 -4.13
C ALA A 274 4.51 -13.29 -3.35
N THR A 275 4.06 -14.42 -3.90
CA THR A 275 3.16 -15.35 -3.21
C THR A 275 3.75 -15.82 -1.87
N LEU A 276 5.02 -16.22 -1.86
CA LEU A 276 5.72 -16.65 -0.64
C LEU A 276 5.85 -15.52 0.38
N ALA A 277 6.21 -14.29 -0.04
CA ALA A 277 6.26 -13.14 0.85
C ALA A 277 4.90 -12.87 1.52
N PHE A 278 3.81 -13.03 0.76
CA PHE A 278 2.45 -12.82 1.24
C PHE A 278 2.00 -13.92 2.19
N VAL A 279 2.33 -15.18 1.91
CA VAL A 279 2.09 -16.30 2.84
C VAL A 279 2.80 -16.02 4.17
N SER A 280 4.07 -15.64 4.13
CA SER A 280 4.84 -15.32 5.34
C SER A 280 4.22 -14.17 6.13
N LEU A 281 3.78 -13.11 5.45
CA LEU A 281 3.10 -11.98 6.06
C LEU A 281 1.75 -12.39 6.68
N ALA A 282 0.92 -13.14 5.96
CA ALA A 282 -0.38 -13.58 6.44
C ALA A 282 -0.24 -14.43 7.71
N LEU A 283 0.70 -15.37 7.73
CA LEU A 283 0.99 -16.21 8.90
C LEU A 283 1.51 -15.38 10.08
N LEU A 284 2.37 -14.40 9.83
CA LEU A 284 2.84 -13.47 10.86
C LEU A 284 1.68 -12.62 11.43
N CYS A 285 0.81 -12.10 10.56
CA CYS A 285 -0.38 -11.36 10.95
C CYS A 285 -1.28 -12.20 11.87
N LEU A 286 -1.58 -13.43 11.47
CA LEU A 286 -2.39 -14.35 12.27
C LEU A 286 -1.74 -14.63 13.63
N ARG A 287 -0.43 -14.86 13.67
CA ARG A 287 0.30 -15.12 14.93
C ARG A 287 0.30 -13.95 15.89
N LEU A 288 0.53 -12.75 15.39
CA LEU A 288 0.52 -11.53 16.19
C LEU A 288 -0.88 -11.24 16.70
N TRP A 289 -1.90 -11.46 15.86
CA TRP A 289 -3.29 -11.33 16.30
C TRP A 289 -3.71 -12.37 17.33
N ALA A 290 -3.32 -13.63 17.15
CA ALA A 290 -3.54 -14.70 18.12
C ALA A 290 -2.99 -14.30 19.50
N ARG A 291 -1.82 -13.65 19.51
CA ARG A 291 -1.18 -13.18 20.76
C ARG A 291 -1.90 -11.99 21.38
N ALA A 292 -2.35 -11.04 20.57
CA ALA A 292 -2.91 -9.79 21.05
C ALA A 292 -4.37 -9.92 21.53
N VAL A 293 -5.18 -10.72 20.83
CA VAL A 293 -6.64 -10.77 21.03
C VAL A 293 -7.15 -12.19 21.33
N GLY A 294 -6.42 -13.23 20.96
CA GLY A 294 -6.77 -14.63 21.24
C GLY A 294 -7.90 -15.22 20.38
N HIS A 295 -8.52 -14.41 19.52
CA HIS A 295 -9.55 -14.83 18.55
C HIS A 295 -9.54 -13.92 17.32
N MET A 296 -10.14 -14.39 16.21
CA MET A 296 -10.27 -13.61 14.98
C MET A 296 -11.68 -13.06 14.86
N THR A 297 -11.81 -11.73 14.76
CA THR A 297 -13.08 -11.05 14.49
C THR A 297 -13.16 -10.69 13.01
N LEU A 298 -14.36 -10.34 12.52
CA LEU A 298 -14.51 -9.81 11.15
C LEU A 298 -13.70 -8.52 10.96
N THR A 299 -13.61 -7.68 12.00
CA THR A 299 -12.76 -6.47 11.98
C THR A 299 -11.28 -6.82 11.84
N SER A 300 -10.77 -7.78 12.61
CA SER A 300 -9.35 -8.14 12.50
C SER A 300 -9.03 -8.81 11.16
N PHE A 301 -9.97 -9.53 10.55
CA PHE A 301 -9.84 -9.96 9.16
C PHE A 301 -9.70 -8.77 8.21
N ILE A 302 -10.53 -7.73 8.37
CA ILE A 302 -10.43 -6.52 7.56
C ILE A 302 -9.06 -5.88 7.70
N GLU A 303 -8.57 -5.79 8.93
CA GLU A 303 -7.26 -5.23 9.24
C GLU A 303 -6.11 -5.98 8.56
N ILE A 304 -6.14 -7.33 8.59
CA ILE A 304 -5.13 -8.17 7.93
C ILE A 304 -5.15 -7.97 6.42
N VAL A 305 -6.34 -7.96 5.79
CA VAL A 305 -6.45 -7.74 4.34
C VAL A 305 -5.94 -6.35 3.95
N CYS A 306 -6.22 -5.32 4.75
CA CYS A 306 -5.66 -3.99 4.53
C CYS A 306 -4.12 -3.97 4.62
N VAL A 307 -3.53 -4.65 5.61
CA VAL A 307 -2.06 -4.80 5.71
C VAL A 307 -1.49 -5.55 4.50
N MET A 308 -2.16 -6.61 4.05
CA MET A 308 -1.80 -7.32 2.81
C MET A 308 -1.91 -6.42 1.58
N THR A 309 -2.87 -5.49 1.57
CA THR A 309 -3.07 -4.51 0.50
C THR A 309 -1.90 -3.52 0.43
N VAL A 310 -1.38 -3.08 1.58
CA VAL A 310 -0.15 -2.26 1.62
C VAL A 310 1.04 -3.03 1.06
N ALA A 311 1.21 -4.30 1.44
CA ALA A 311 2.25 -5.16 0.87
C ALA A 311 2.09 -5.30 -0.66
N MET A 312 0.85 -5.43 -1.15
CA MET A 312 0.52 -5.54 -2.59
C MET A 312 0.82 -4.27 -3.35
N LEU A 313 0.47 -3.12 -2.79
CA LEU A 313 0.80 -1.83 -3.38
C LEU A 313 2.31 -1.69 -3.59
N GLY A 314 3.10 -1.98 -2.55
CA GLY A 314 4.57 -1.96 -2.64
C GLY A 314 5.11 -2.98 -3.65
N ALA A 315 4.64 -4.24 -3.58
CA ALA A 315 5.08 -5.31 -4.46
C ALA A 315 4.76 -5.00 -5.94
N VAL A 316 3.53 -4.59 -6.26
CA VAL A 316 3.13 -4.27 -7.63
C VAL A 316 3.90 -3.06 -8.15
N ALA A 317 4.10 -2.02 -7.34
CA ALA A 317 4.90 -0.86 -7.75
C ALA A 317 6.36 -1.24 -8.05
N LEU A 318 6.97 -2.10 -7.23
CA LEU A 318 8.33 -2.61 -7.48
C LEU A 318 8.39 -3.47 -8.73
N LEU A 319 7.49 -4.44 -8.88
CA LEU A 319 7.47 -5.36 -10.02
C LEU A 319 7.21 -4.62 -11.34
N ALA A 320 6.33 -3.61 -11.33
CA ALA A 320 6.05 -2.77 -12.48
C ALA A 320 7.29 -1.97 -12.92
N ASN A 321 7.98 -1.32 -11.97
CA ASN A 321 9.20 -0.56 -12.28
C ASN A 321 10.35 -1.49 -12.69
N ALA A 322 10.54 -2.62 -12.01
CA ALA A 322 11.56 -3.61 -12.38
C ALA A 322 11.32 -4.13 -13.80
N ARG A 323 10.06 -4.44 -14.16
CA ARG A 323 9.72 -4.84 -15.53
C ARG A 323 10.05 -3.75 -16.54
N ARG A 324 9.75 -2.48 -16.24
CA ARG A 324 10.10 -1.35 -17.11
C ARG A 324 11.61 -1.27 -17.35
N TYR A 325 12.42 -1.41 -16.30
CA TYR A 325 13.89 -1.41 -16.42
C TYR A 325 14.41 -2.63 -17.20
N ARG A 326 13.79 -3.81 -17.02
CA ARG A 326 14.09 -5.00 -17.85
C ARG A 326 13.76 -4.79 -19.33
N LEU A 327 12.65 -4.13 -19.64
CA LEU A 327 12.28 -3.79 -21.02
C LEU A 327 13.28 -2.80 -21.66
N ALA A 328 13.95 -1.98 -20.84
CA ALA A 328 15.08 -1.15 -21.24
C ALA A 328 16.42 -1.93 -21.35
N ARG A 329 16.37 -3.27 -21.32
CA ARG A 329 17.52 -4.20 -21.41
C ARG A 329 18.50 -4.13 -20.25
N GLU A 330 18.06 -3.68 -19.08
CA GLU A 330 18.89 -3.76 -17.88
C GLU A 330 18.92 -5.19 -17.31
N ASN A 331 20.06 -5.54 -16.69
CA ASN A 331 20.20 -6.78 -15.95
C ASN A 331 19.14 -6.88 -14.84
N VAL A 332 18.58 -8.08 -14.62
CA VAL A 332 17.47 -8.30 -13.68
C VAL A 332 17.77 -7.77 -12.28
N GLY A 333 18.98 -7.98 -11.76
CA GLY A 333 19.40 -7.46 -10.45
C GLY A 333 19.45 -5.93 -10.41
N VAL A 334 19.96 -5.29 -11.46
CA VAL A 334 20.04 -3.82 -11.58
C VAL A 334 18.63 -3.21 -11.70
N ALA A 335 17.76 -3.85 -12.49
CA ALA A 335 16.36 -3.44 -12.65
C ALA A 335 15.60 -3.46 -11.31
N ARG A 336 15.82 -4.48 -10.47
CA ARG A 336 15.24 -4.54 -9.11
C ARG A 336 15.81 -3.47 -8.19
N LEU A 337 17.13 -3.25 -8.25
CA LEU A 337 17.79 -2.21 -7.47
C LEU A 337 17.22 -0.82 -7.80
N ARG A 338 17.12 -0.47 -9.09
CA ARG A 338 16.52 0.81 -9.52
C ARG A 338 15.06 0.93 -9.17
N ALA A 339 14.30 -0.17 -9.23
CA ALA A 339 12.90 -0.17 -8.78
C ALA A 339 12.77 0.15 -7.28
N ILE A 340 13.68 -0.37 -6.45
CA ILE A 340 13.73 -0.06 -5.01
C ILE A 340 14.12 1.40 -4.78
N GLU A 341 15.09 1.93 -5.53
CA GLU A 341 15.49 3.35 -5.43
C GLU A 341 14.34 4.29 -5.81
N ASP A 342 13.58 3.95 -6.85
CA ASP A 342 12.45 4.76 -7.33
C ASP A 342 11.27 4.81 -6.36
N VAL A 343 10.95 3.67 -5.73
CA VAL A 343 9.71 3.51 -4.95
C VAL A 343 9.96 3.53 -3.45
N GLY A 344 11.11 3.05 -3.01
CA GLY A 344 11.36 2.60 -1.64
C GLY A 344 11.20 3.69 -0.59
N VAL A 345 11.69 4.91 -0.82
CA VAL A 345 11.55 6.01 0.14
C VAL A 345 10.09 6.37 0.34
N SER A 346 9.38 6.67 -0.75
CA SER A 346 7.99 7.12 -0.68
C SER A 346 7.08 6.06 -0.04
N PHE A 347 7.30 4.78 -0.37
CA PHE A 347 6.57 3.68 0.22
C PHE A 347 6.90 3.50 1.71
N ALA A 348 8.17 3.57 2.10
CA ALA A 348 8.56 3.41 3.49
C ALA A 348 8.05 4.55 4.40
N TYR A 349 8.08 5.79 3.92
CA TYR A 349 7.46 6.91 4.64
C TYR A 349 5.93 6.77 4.69
N GLY A 350 5.30 6.29 3.61
CA GLY A 350 3.88 5.96 3.61
C GLY A 350 3.53 4.91 4.67
N VAL A 351 4.30 3.82 4.74
CA VAL A 351 4.13 2.76 5.75
C VAL A 351 4.38 3.29 7.16
N ALA A 352 5.44 4.07 7.36
CA ALA A 352 5.74 4.66 8.66
C ALA A 352 4.63 5.61 9.12
N GLY A 353 4.07 6.42 8.21
CA GLY A 353 2.95 7.30 8.51
C GLY A 353 1.66 6.52 8.77
N ALA A 354 1.39 5.45 8.02
CA ALA A 354 0.28 4.53 8.25
C ALA A 354 0.36 3.84 9.62
N ALA A 355 1.55 3.42 10.04
CA ALA A 355 1.75 2.88 11.39
C ALA A 355 1.59 3.96 12.46
N ALA A 356 2.15 5.16 12.24
CA ALA A 356 2.14 6.25 13.21
C ALA A 356 0.74 6.86 13.41
N LEU A 357 -0.07 6.98 12.36
CA LEU A 357 -1.43 7.53 12.44
C LEU A 357 -2.40 6.61 13.20
N VAL A 358 -2.07 5.32 13.32
CA VAL A 358 -2.87 4.36 14.12
C VAL A 358 -2.55 4.48 15.62
N LEU A 359 -1.38 5.02 16.00
CA LEU A 359 -0.93 5.05 17.41
C LEU A 359 -1.87 5.80 18.37
N PRO A 360 -2.47 6.95 18.03
CA PRO A 360 -3.40 7.62 18.95
C PRO A 360 -4.59 6.72 19.35
N TRP A 361 -4.96 5.76 18.50
CA TRP A 361 -6.08 4.85 18.74
C TRP A 361 -5.78 3.76 19.79
N ILE A 362 -4.51 3.62 20.22
CA ILE A 362 -4.12 2.73 21.33
C ILE A 362 -4.89 3.06 22.61
N LEU A 363 -5.24 4.34 22.80
CA LEU A 363 -6.02 4.81 23.94
C LEU A 363 -7.44 4.23 23.98
N LEU A 364 -7.99 3.79 22.85
CA LEU A 364 -9.31 3.15 22.78
C LEU A 364 -9.22 1.63 22.67
N HIS A 365 -8.22 1.12 21.97
CA HIS A 365 -8.08 -0.31 21.68
C HIS A 365 -6.60 -0.72 21.77
N GLY A 366 -6.26 -1.54 22.77
CA GLY A 366 -4.88 -2.03 22.95
C GLY A 366 -4.33 -2.83 21.76
N SER A 367 -5.22 -3.35 20.90
CA SER A 367 -4.91 -4.02 19.64
C SER A 367 -4.23 -3.12 18.60
N MET A 368 -4.33 -1.80 18.72
CA MET A 368 -3.79 -0.84 17.74
C MET A 368 -2.26 -0.84 17.67
N VAL A 369 -1.57 -1.20 18.76
CA VAL A 369 -0.11 -1.42 18.71
C VAL A 369 0.22 -2.57 17.76
N THR A 370 -0.57 -3.64 17.81
CA THR A 370 -0.40 -4.80 16.93
C THR A 370 -0.64 -4.36 15.49
N LEU A 371 -1.72 -3.63 15.22
CA LEU A 371 -2.01 -3.12 13.89
C LEU A 371 -0.89 -2.24 13.32
N ALA A 372 -0.32 -1.32 14.12
CA ALA A 372 0.81 -0.49 13.70
C ALA A 372 2.04 -1.35 13.33
N LEU A 373 2.36 -2.37 14.13
CA LEU A 373 3.42 -3.33 13.81
C LEU A 373 3.11 -4.14 12.54
N LEU A 374 1.85 -4.50 12.31
CA LEU A 374 1.43 -5.19 11.10
C LEU A 374 1.59 -4.32 9.86
N PHE A 375 1.33 -3.01 9.92
CA PHE A 375 1.64 -2.11 8.80
C PHE A 375 3.13 -2.10 8.47
N VAL A 376 4.00 -2.03 9.49
CA VAL A 376 5.46 -2.12 9.30
C VAL A 376 5.86 -3.45 8.68
N ALA A 377 5.28 -4.56 9.16
CA ALA A 377 5.52 -5.89 8.59
C ALA A 377 5.01 -6.00 7.15
N GLY A 378 3.85 -5.39 6.83
CA GLY A 378 3.29 -5.32 5.49
C GLY A 378 4.20 -4.56 4.52
N GLY A 379 4.69 -3.40 4.96
CA GLY A 379 5.70 -2.64 4.22
C GLY A 379 6.99 -3.44 4.01
N ALA A 380 7.50 -4.11 5.04
CA ALA A 380 8.69 -4.94 4.93
C ALA A 380 8.47 -6.13 3.98
N ALA A 381 7.33 -6.79 4.02
CA ALA A 381 7.03 -7.90 3.12
C ALA A 381 7.01 -7.46 1.65
N GLY A 382 6.36 -6.32 1.35
CA GLY A 382 6.30 -5.76 -0.01
C GLY A 382 7.65 -5.22 -0.50
N LEU A 383 8.32 -4.40 0.32
CA LEU A 383 9.55 -3.68 -0.05
C LEU A 383 10.83 -4.52 0.03
N ILE A 384 10.90 -5.42 1.01
CA ILE A 384 12.10 -6.22 1.32
C ILE A 384 11.86 -7.69 0.97
N GLY A 385 10.75 -8.26 1.42
CA GLY A 385 10.44 -9.69 1.27
C GLY A 385 10.39 -10.12 -0.20
N VAL A 386 9.59 -9.43 -1.02
CA VAL A 386 9.46 -9.76 -2.46
C VAL A 386 10.81 -9.75 -3.20
N PRO A 387 11.61 -8.66 -3.20
CA PRO A 387 12.89 -8.66 -3.91
C PRO A 387 13.93 -9.63 -3.32
N ALA A 388 13.96 -9.84 -2.00
CA ALA A 388 14.85 -10.80 -1.37
C ALA A 388 14.54 -12.23 -1.80
N ILE A 389 13.27 -12.66 -1.74
CA ILE A 389 12.87 -14.01 -2.15
C ILE A 389 13.09 -14.20 -3.66
N ALA A 390 12.78 -13.20 -4.48
CA ALA A 390 13.02 -13.28 -5.93
C ALA A 390 14.52 -13.46 -6.25
N THR A 391 15.39 -12.73 -5.55
CA THR A 391 16.85 -12.83 -5.70
C THR A 391 17.37 -14.19 -5.22
N THR A 392 16.82 -14.71 -4.11
CA THR A 392 17.14 -16.06 -3.63
C THR A 392 16.75 -17.12 -4.65
N ILE A 393 15.54 -17.06 -5.21
CA ILE A 393 15.07 -17.98 -6.26
C ILE A 393 15.99 -17.91 -7.47
N ASP A 394 16.38 -16.72 -7.92
CA ASP A 394 17.31 -16.58 -9.05
C ASP A 394 18.71 -17.14 -8.76
N THR A 395 19.16 -17.04 -7.51
CA THR A 395 20.46 -17.56 -7.06
C THR A 395 20.45 -19.09 -6.99
N LEU A 396 19.40 -19.68 -6.42
CA LEU A 396 19.25 -21.13 -6.25
C LEU A 396 18.90 -21.83 -7.57
N PHE A 397 18.03 -21.22 -8.37
CA PHE A 397 17.58 -21.77 -9.64
C PHE A 397 18.08 -20.87 -10.76
N ARG A 398 19.35 -20.98 -11.17
CA ARG A 398 19.86 -20.15 -12.28
C ARG A 398 19.01 -20.35 -13.53
N ARG A 399 18.67 -19.25 -14.24
CA ARG A 399 18.03 -19.37 -15.57
C ARG A 399 18.99 -20.14 -16.46
N ARG A 400 18.54 -21.25 -17.05
CA ARG A 400 19.29 -21.87 -18.15
C ARG A 400 19.34 -20.81 -19.25
N ARG A 401 20.53 -20.32 -19.57
CA ARG A 401 20.70 -19.42 -20.72
C ARG A 401 20.18 -20.16 -21.95
N SER A 402 19.41 -19.48 -22.80
CA SER A 402 18.97 -20.11 -24.04
C SER A 402 20.21 -20.49 -24.86
N ALA A 403 20.11 -21.55 -25.67
CA ALA A 403 21.20 -21.92 -26.56
C ALA A 403 21.58 -20.74 -27.49
N GLU A 404 20.66 -19.84 -27.81
CA GLU A 404 20.94 -18.60 -28.55
C GLU A 404 21.74 -17.56 -27.76
N GLU A 405 21.64 -17.47 -26.43
CA GLU A 405 22.52 -16.60 -25.61
C GLU A 405 23.91 -17.20 -25.38
N LEU A 406 24.02 -18.54 -25.38
CA LEU A 406 25.28 -19.26 -25.21
C LEU A 406 26.03 -19.45 -26.53
N TYR A 407 25.29 -19.55 -27.64
CA TYR A 407 25.81 -19.97 -28.96
C TYR A 407 25.36 -19.07 -30.12
N GLY A 408 24.57 -18.02 -29.90
CA GLY A 408 24.14 -17.09 -30.94
C GLY A 408 24.79 -15.73 -30.79
N ARG A 409 25.24 -15.04 -31.84
CA ARG A 409 25.49 -15.38 -33.26
C ARG A 409 26.65 -14.45 -33.66
N GLY A 410 27.64 -14.97 -34.40
CA GLY A 410 28.67 -14.14 -35.05
C GLY A 410 28.07 -13.18 -36.07
#